data_AF-A0A937S7Q6-F1
#
_entry.id   AF-A0A937S7Q6-F1
#
_cell.length_a   1.000
_cell.length_b   1.000
_cell.length_c   1.000
_cell.angle_alpha   90.00
_cell.angle_beta   90.00
_cell.angle_gamma   90.00
#
_symmetry.space_group_name_H-M   'P 1'
#
loop_
_entity.id
_entity.type
_entity.pdbx_description
1 polymer ?
#
loop_
_entity_poly.entity_id
_entity_poly.type
_entity_poly.pdbx_seq_one_letter_code
_entity_poly.pdbx_strand_id
1 'polypeptide(L)' 'MQYKYPGYVPEVKQQISDMAMNGSGIRDTARVLHISPTTVIKELKKRVSTQSGECS' A
#
# COMPACT_ATOMS: atom_id res chain seq x y z
N MET A 1 6.40 -20.08 18.98
CA MET A 1 5.98 -20.12 17.56
C MET A 1 5.29 -18.80 17.25
N GLN A 2 6.01 -17.86 16.65
CA GLN A 2 5.47 -16.55 16.31
C GLN A 2 4.58 -16.72 15.07
N TYR A 3 3.27 -16.84 15.26
CA TYR A 3 2.30 -16.79 14.17
C TYR A 3 2.27 -15.36 13.62
N LYS A 4 3.32 -14.96 12.90
CA LYS A 4 3.34 -13.74 12.10
C LYS A 4 2.43 -14.04 10.92
N TYR A 5 1.14 -13.72 11.04
CA TYR A 5 0.19 -13.74 9.93
C TYR A 5 0.85 -12.96 8.78
N PRO A 6 1.41 -13.64 7.75
CA PRO A 6 2.20 -12.97 6.76
C PRO A 6 1.22 -12.29 5.83
N GLY A 7 0.98 -11.01 6.13
CA GLY A 7 0.95 -9.99 5.11
C GLY A 7 0.11 -10.31 3.88
N TYR A 8 -1.20 -10.25 4.03
CA TYR A 8 -2.07 -9.97 2.89
C TYR A 8 -2.22 -8.44 2.80
N VAL A 9 -1.41 -7.62 2.13
CA VAL A 9 -0.24 -7.79 1.25
C VAL A 9 0.60 -6.51 1.48
N PRO A 10 1.49 -6.46 2.49
CA PRO A 10 2.27 -5.25 2.80
C PRO A 10 3.13 -4.84 1.61
N GLU A 11 3.54 -5.81 0.79
CA GLU A 11 4.23 -5.60 -0.46
C GLU A 11 3.41 -4.78 -1.47
N VAL A 12 2.12 -5.12 -1.69
CA VAL A 12 1.24 -4.32 -2.56
C VAL A 12 1.02 -2.93 -1.98
N LYS A 13 0.94 -2.79 -0.65
CA LYS A 13 0.87 -1.46 -0.01
C LYS A 13 2.15 -0.66 -0.23
N GLN A 14 3.31 -1.28 -0.15
CA GLN A 14 4.61 -0.68 -0.45
C GLN A 14 4.67 -0.25 -1.91
N GLN A 15 4.38 -1.15 -2.83
CA GLN A 15 4.31 -0.87 -4.27
C GLN A 15 3.34 0.29 -4.59
N ILE A 16 2.16 0.37 -3.96
CA ILE A 16 1.26 1.52 -4.13
C ILE A 16 1.94 2.85 -3.75
N SER A 17 2.71 2.88 -2.64
CA SER A 17 3.45 4.10 -2.29
C SER A 17 4.55 4.38 -3.28
N ASP A 18 5.34 3.36 -3.59
CA ASP A 18 6.54 3.55 -4.38
C ASP A 18 6.14 4.06 -5.76
N MET A 19 5.12 3.44 -6.37
CA MET A 19 4.55 3.92 -7.63
C MET A 19 4.01 5.35 -7.51
N ALA A 20 3.25 5.66 -6.46
CA ALA A 20 2.71 7.02 -6.27
C ALA A 20 3.81 8.07 -6.05
N MET A 21 4.86 7.73 -5.29
CA MET A 21 6.03 8.58 -5.03
C MET A 21 6.88 8.80 -6.29
N ASN A 22 6.91 7.81 -7.19
CA ASN A 22 7.53 7.92 -8.52
C ASN A 22 6.65 8.66 -9.54
N GLY A 23 5.52 9.23 -9.13
CA GLY A 23 4.63 10.01 -9.99
C GLY A 23 3.57 9.20 -10.76
N SER A 24 3.42 7.90 -10.48
CA SER A 24 2.31 7.11 -11.03
C SER A 24 0.99 7.58 -10.41
N GLY A 25 0.01 7.88 -11.26
CA GLY A 25 -1.32 8.28 -10.81
C GLY A 25 -2.12 7.08 -10.28
N ILE A 26 -3.12 7.36 -9.44
CA ILE A 26 -4.00 6.34 -8.83
C ILE A 26 -4.53 5.29 -9.83
N ARG A 27 -4.96 5.74 -11.03
CA ARG A 27 -5.50 4.86 -12.07
C ARG A 27 -4.44 4.00 -12.74
N ASP A 28 -3.21 4.49 -12.81
CA ASP A 28 -2.08 3.77 -13.41
C ASP A 28 -1.62 2.66 -12.46
N THR A 29 -1.39 3.01 -11.19
CA THR A 29 -1.09 2.04 -10.11
C THR A 29 -2.16 0.95 -10.01
N ALA A 30 -3.44 1.32 -10.09
CA ALA A 30 -4.55 0.37 -10.08
C ALA A 30 -4.50 -0.64 -11.24
N ARG A 31 -4.11 -0.19 -12.44
CA ARG A 31 -3.98 -1.05 -13.62
C ARG A 31 -2.78 -2.00 -13.51
N VAL A 32 -1.64 -1.50 -13.07
CA VAL A 32 -0.40 -2.28 -12.94
C VAL A 32 -0.52 -3.34 -11.85
N LEU A 33 -1.12 -2.98 -10.71
CA LEU A 33 -1.28 -3.89 -9.57
C LEU A 33 -2.56 -4.73 -9.63
N HIS A 34 -3.38 -4.57 -10.68
CA HIS A 34 -4.66 -5.25 -10.86
C HIS A 34 -5.60 -5.14 -9.64
N ILE A 35 -5.63 -3.96 -9.02
CA ILE A 35 -6.48 -3.64 -7.87
C ILE A 35 -7.40 -2.47 -8.16
N SER A 36 -8.46 -2.32 -7.36
CA SER A 36 -9.38 -1.20 -7.50
C SER A 36 -8.70 0.14 -7.18
N PRO A 37 -8.95 1.21 -7.97
CA PRO A 37 -8.49 2.57 -7.66
C PRO A 37 -8.91 3.05 -6.27
N THR A 38 -10.06 2.58 -5.79
CA THR A 38 -10.55 2.86 -4.42
C THR A 38 -9.64 2.27 -3.34
N THR A 39 -9.05 1.09 -3.60
CA THR A 39 -8.05 0.48 -2.72
C THR A 39 -6.77 1.30 -2.70
N VAL A 40 -6.30 1.76 -3.87
CA VAL A 40 -5.13 2.65 -3.98
C VAL A 40 -5.36 3.93 -3.17
N ILE A 41 -6.51 4.60 -3.33
CA ILE A 41 -6.86 5.80 -2.56
C ILE A 41 -6.91 5.50 -1.06
N LYS A 42 -7.54 4.40 -0.66
CA LYS A 42 -7.64 4.01 0.75
C LYS A 42 -6.27 3.79 1.37
N GLU A 43 -5.36 3.13 0.67
CA GLU A 43 -4.00 2.89 1.15
C GLU A 43 -3.17 4.18 1.21
N LEU A 44 -3.26 5.04 0.19
CA LEU A 44 -2.59 6.35 0.20
C LEU A 44 -3.10 7.24 1.36
N LYS A 45 -4.42 7.28 1.58
CA LYS A 45 -5.01 8.02 2.71
C LYS A 45 -4.60 7.44 4.06
N LYS A 46 -4.51 6.11 4.17
CA LYS A 46 -4.12 5.43 5.41
C LYS A 46 -2.66 5.69 5.78
N ARG A 47 -1.76 5.80 4.80
CA ARG A 47 -0.36 6.18 5.06
C ARG A 47 -0.20 7.55 5.70
N VAL A 48 -1.00 8.53 5.28
CA VAL A 48 -0.98 9.88 5.88
C VAL A 48 -1.34 9.83 7.38
N SER A 49 -2.19 8.88 7.79
CA SER A 49 -2.66 8.74 9.17
C SER A 49 -1.89 7.74 10.04
N THR A 50 -0.92 6.99 9.50
CA THR A 50 -0.35 5.84 10.23
C THR A 50 1.14 5.67 9.91
N GLN A 51 1.95 6.61 10.39
CA GLN A 51 3.34 6.36 10.79
C GLN A 51 3.39 6.22 12.31
N SER A 52 2.85 5.13 12.84
CA SER A 52 3.12 4.72 14.22
C SER A 52 2.84 3.23 14.35
N GLY A 53 3.90 2.45 14.49
CA GLY A 53 3.81 1.07 14.91
C GLY A 53 4.34 0.07 13.90
N GLU A 54 5.66 0.11 13.64
CA GLU A 54 6.48 -1.10 13.69
C GLU A 54 7.80 -0.72 14.38
N CYS A 55 7.80 -0.79 15.72
CA CYS A 55 8.99 -0.89 16.54
C CYS A 55 9.30 -2.38 16.67
N SER A 56 10.40 -2.85 16.10
CA SER A 56 11.09 -4.10 16.44
C SER A 56 12.46 -4.09 15.77
#